data_AF-A0A7S0FAQ4-F1
#
_entry.id   AF-A0A7S0FAQ4-F1
#
_cell.length_a   1.000
_cell.length_b   1.000
_cell.length_c   1.000
_cell.angle_alpha   90.00
_cell.angle_beta   90.00
_cell.angle_gamma   90.00
#
_symmetry.space_group_name_H-M   'P 1'
#
loop_
_entity.id
_entity.type
_entity.pdbx_description
1 polymer ?
#
loop_
_entity_poly.entity_id
_entity_poly.type
_entity_poly.pdbx_seq_one_letter_code
_entity_poly.pdbx_strand_id
1 'polypeptide(L)'
;GQRVRPPEHRGATVVAEAETFDGWVRLAHEPGWMLRVWQKKEGPEALLAPQGDMEKLATVELSDTPGPRRFEVVSRSGVEVRAAPCASAKVRGRRDFGEGIFAESQTYDGWVRLVGGEGWVSSYSPQEGPLLLSPLFEQRGGWREQRALAMSALRSGP
;
A
#
# COMPACT_ATOMS: atom_id res chain seq x y z
N GLY A 1 -8.01 -2.56 16.82
CA GLY A 1 -8.82 -3.65 16.26
C GLY A 1 -8.42 -4.96 16.91
N GLN A 2 -9.34 -5.91 17.01
CA GLN A 2 -9.08 -7.25 17.55
C GLN A 2 -8.09 -7.99 16.65
N ARG A 3 -7.03 -8.55 17.23
CA ARG A 3 -6.06 -9.40 16.52
C ARG A 3 -6.57 -10.84 16.56
N VAL A 4 -6.66 -11.48 15.41
CA VAL A 4 -7.23 -12.83 15.26
C VAL A 4 -6.10 -13.81 15.01
N ARG A 5 -6.24 -15.02 15.54
CA ARG A 5 -5.31 -16.11 15.25
C ARG A 5 -5.44 -16.52 13.77
N PRO A 6 -4.37 -17.06 13.14
CA PRO A 6 -4.48 -17.66 11.82
C PRO A 6 -5.57 -18.75 11.79
N PRO A 7 -6.16 -19.07 10.62
CA PRO A 7 -7.18 -20.10 10.51
C PRO A 7 -6.66 -21.43 11.06
N GLU A 8 -7.51 -22.17 11.78
CA GLU A 8 -7.13 -23.46 12.37
C GLU A 8 -6.86 -24.55 11.33
N HIS A 9 -7.19 -24.30 10.05
CA HIS A 9 -7.01 -25.21 8.93
C HIS A 9 -6.10 -24.63 7.85
N ARG A 10 -4.98 -25.32 7.57
CA ARG A 10 -4.14 -25.03 6.40
C ARG A 10 -4.97 -25.18 5.13
N GLY A 11 -4.87 -24.22 4.22
CA GLY A 11 -5.58 -24.23 2.94
C GLY A 11 -6.94 -23.50 2.94
N ALA A 12 -7.34 -22.89 4.06
CA ALA A 12 -8.50 -22.00 4.08
C ALA A 12 -8.24 -20.70 3.29
N THR A 13 -9.23 -20.26 2.51
CA THR A 13 -9.22 -18.97 1.82
C THR A 13 -9.89 -17.92 2.70
N VAL A 14 -9.30 -16.72 2.74
CA VAL A 14 -9.87 -15.55 3.41
C VAL A 14 -10.01 -14.39 2.41
N VAL A 15 -11.01 -13.53 2.62
CA VAL A 15 -11.18 -12.31 1.83
C VAL A 15 -10.60 -11.14 2.62
N ALA A 16 -9.62 -10.47 2.03
CA ALA A 16 -8.90 -9.36 2.61
C ALA A 16 -9.27 -8.04 1.93
N GLU A 17 -9.38 -6.96 2.70
CA GLU A 17 -9.69 -5.62 2.16
C GLU A 17 -8.52 -4.64 2.23
N ALA A 18 -7.63 -4.83 3.20
CA ALA A 18 -6.47 -3.98 3.40
C ALA A 18 -5.33 -4.73 4.07
N GLU A 19 -4.13 -4.19 3.94
CA GLU A 19 -2.96 -4.63 4.69
C GLU A 19 -2.16 -3.46 5.24
N THR A 20 -1.61 -3.63 6.43
CA THR A 20 -0.59 -2.75 6.97
C THR A 20 0.78 -3.11 6.40
N PHE A 21 1.69 -2.15 6.45
CA PHE A 21 3.04 -2.32 5.90
C PHE A 21 3.97 -3.22 6.74
N ASP A 22 3.55 -3.55 7.96
CA ASP A 22 4.18 -4.52 8.87
C ASP A 22 3.52 -5.91 8.79
N GLY A 23 2.70 -6.16 7.77
CA GLY A 23 2.25 -7.50 7.42
C GLY A 23 0.99 -7.97 8.15
N TRP A 24 0.13 -7.08 8.63
CA TRP A 24 -1.21 -7.43 9.08
C TRP A 24 -2.22 -7.22 7.95
N VAL A 25 -3.16 -8.14 7.82
CA VAL A 25 -4.22 -8.13 6.83
C VAL A 25 -5.55 -7.98 7.54
N ARG A 26 -6.39 -7.05 7.05
CA ARG A 26 -7.75 -6.86 7.52
C ARG A 26 -8.71 -7.70 6.69
N LEU A 27 -9.58 -8.44 7.38
CA LEU A 27 -10.59 -9.28 6.75
C LEU A 27 -11.81 -8.45 6.35
N ALA A 28 -12.39 -8.74 5.17
CA ALA A 28 -13.50 -7.96 4.60
C ALA A 28 -14.86 -8.23 5.29
N HIS A 29 -15.08 -9.47 5.73
CA HIS A 29 -16.38 -9.92 6.29
C HIS A 29 -16.35 -10.19 7.79
N GLU A 30 -15.16 -10.18 8.39
CA GLU A 30 -14.96 -10.48 9.80
C GLU A 30 -14.20 -9.35 10.46
N PRO A 31 -14.63 -8.88 11.65
CA PRO A 31 -13.86 -7.89 12.38
C PRO A 31 -12.55 -8.52 12.84
N GLY A 32 -11.43 -8.08 12.26
CA GLY A 32 -10.15 -8.60 12.69
C GLY A 32 -8.97 -8.25 11.81
N TRP A 33 -7.79 -8.43 12.41
CA TRP A 33 -6.52 -8.43 11.70
C TRP A 33 -5.86 -9.79 11.84
N MET A 34 -5.33 -10.30 10.74
CA MET A 34 -4.58 -11.55 10.65
C MET A 34 -3.17 -11.28 10.16
N LEU A 35 -2.18 -12.01 10.67
CA LEU A 35 -0.80 -11.83 10.22
C LEU A 35 -0.59 -12.51 8.87
N ARG A 36 -0.10 -11.79 7.87
CA ARG A 36 0.30 -12.30 6.54
C ARG A 36 1.69 -12.91 6.57
N VAL A 37 2.61 -12.30 7.31
CA VAL A 37 3.99 -12.78 7.44
C VAL A 37 4.40 -12.80 8.90
N TRP A 38 4.85 -13.97 9.35
CA TRP A 38 5.44 -14.15 10.65
C TRP A 38 6.95 -13.99 10.58
N GLN A 39 7.48 -12.96 11.24
CA GLN A 39 8.91 -12.81 11.48
C GLN A 39 9.39 -13.82 12.55
N LYS A 40 10.05 -14.90 12.12
CA LYS A 40 10.71 -15.89 13.00
C LYS A 40 12.21 -15.64 13.05
N LYS A 41 12.92 -16.31 13.99
CA LYS A 41 14.39 -16.21 14.09
C LYS A 41 15.08 -16.72 12.83
N GLU A 42 14.47 -17.70 12.16
CA GLU A 42 14.96 -18.36 10.94
C GLU A 42 14.65 -17.56 9.67
N GLY A 43 13.87 -16.48 9.79
CA GLY A 43 13.43 -15.63 8.67
C GLY A 43 11.91 -15.43 8.63
N PRO A 44 11.43 -14.64 7.66
CA PRO A 44 10.00 -14.42 7.46
C PRO A 44 9.32 -15.69 6.91
N GLU A 45 8.20 -16.08 7.51
CA GLU A 45 7.30 -17.12 7.01
C GLU A 45 5.99 -16.50 6.54
N ALA A 46 5.64 -16.71 5.26
CA ALA A 46 4.34 -16.29 4.74
C ALA A 46 3.24 -17.22 5.28
N LEU A 47 2.29 -16.63 6.01
CA LEU A 47 1.07 -17.28 6.51
C LEU A 47 -0.09 -17.15 5.53
N LEU A 48 -0.11 -16.05 4.76
CA LEU A 48 -1.08 -15.81 3.70
C LEU A 48 -0.33 -15.53 2.39
N ALA A 49 -0.81 -16.14 1.32
CA ALA A 49 -0.38 -15.86 -0.04
C ALA A 49 -1.60 -15.41 -0.85
N PRO A 50 -1.43 -14.47 -1.79
CA PRO A 50 -2.51 -14.09 -2.68
C PRO A 50 -2.92 -15.25 -3.57
N GLN A 51 -4.22 -15.33 -3.85
CA GLN A 51 -4.79 -16.30 -4.76
C GLN A 51 -5.10 -15.60 -6.10
N GLY A 52 -4.30 -15.90 -7.13
CA GLY A 52 -4.44 -15.32 -8.47
C GLY A 52 -3.62 -14.05 -8.69
N ASP A 53 -3.93 -13.35 -9.78
CA ASP A 53 -3.29 -12.08 -10.12
C ASP A 53 -3.78 -10.97 -9.18
N MET A 54 -2.84 -10.21 -8.63
CA MET A 54 -3.14 -9.09 -7.75
C MET A 54 -3.04 -7.77 -8.52
N GLU A 55 -3.96 -6.84 -8.26
CA GLU A 55 -3.85 -5.48 -8.75
C GLU A 55 -2.58 -4.77 -8.24
N LYS A 56 -2.22 -3.67 -8.89
CA LYS A 56 -1.00 -2.91 -8.56
C LYS A 56 -1.15 -2.23 -7.20
N LEU A 57 -0.61 -2.88 -6.16
CA LEU A 57 -0.45 -2.29 -4.84
C LEU A 57 0.49 -1.07 -4.86
N ALA A 58 0.29 -0.16 -3.91
CA ALA A 58 1.16 0.99 -3.71
C ALA A 58 2.60 0.56 -3.35
N THR A 59 2.74 -0.55 -2.63
CA THR A 59 3.99 -1.30 -2.49
C THR A 59 3.69 -2.77 -2.21
N VAL A 60 4.44 -3.69 -2.82
CA VAL A 60 4.33 -5.13 -2.55
C VAL A 60 5.26 -5.59 -1.44
N GLU A 61 6.18 -4.73 -1.01
CA GLU A 61 7.24 -5.07 -0.07
C GLU A 61 6.77 -4.86 1.38
N LEU A 62 7.04 -5.85 2.23
CA LEU A 62 6.85 -5.72 3.68
C LEU A 62 8.07 -5.05 4.31
N SER A 63 7.83 -4.30 5.39
CA SER A 63 8.91 -3.65 6.11
C SER A 63 9.34 -4.56 7.25
N ASP A 64 10.66 -4.76 7.40
CA ASP A 64 11.21 -5.41 8.59
C ASP A 64 11.06 -4.52 9.83
N THR A 65 10.80 -3.23 9.63
CA THR A 65 10.54 -2.26 10.69
C THR A 65 9.04 -1.96 10.80
N PRO A 66 8.41 -2.20 11.96
CA PRO A 66 7.04 -1.80 12.18
C PRO A 66 6.85 -0.30 12.02
N GLY A 67 5.73 0.12 11.43
CA GLY A 67 5.31 1.52 11.41
C GLY A 67 4.93 2.06 10.03
N PRO A 68 4.65 3.37 9.97
CA PRO A 68 4.24 4.02 8.73
C PRO A 68 5.31 3.97 7.65
N ARG A 69 4.88 3.83 6.40
CA ARG A 69 5.74 3.96 5.23
C ARG A 69 5.67 5.35 4.63
N ARG A 70 6.83 5.84 4.22
CA ARG A 70 6.93 7.07 3.45
C ARG A 70 6.65 6.81 1.97
N PHE A 71 5.94 7.73 1.35
CA PHE A 71 5.74 7.83 -0.10
C PHE A 71 6.11 9.24 -0.56
N GLU A 72 6.59 9.39 -1.80
CA GLU A 72 6.75 10.66 -2.51
C GLU A 72 5.59 10.79 -3.50
N VAL A 73 4.95 11.96 -3.53
CA VAL A 73 3.96 12.29 -4.56
C VAL A 73 4.68 12.56 -5.87
N VAL A 74 4.43 11.73 -6.89
CA VAL A 74 5.09 11.85 -8.20
C VAL A 74 4.19 12.37 -9.31
N SER A 75 2.88 12.48 -9.05
CA SER A 75 2.00 13.19 -9.97
C SER A 75 2.33 14.68 -9.99
N ARG A 76 2.58 15.24 -11.18
CA ARG A 76 2.81 16.68 -11.37
C ARG A 76 1.60 17.53 -11.00
N SER A 77 0.40 16.96 -11.11
CA SER A 77 -0.84 17.62 -10.70
C SER A 77 -1.05 17.51 -9.18
N GLY A 78 -0.18 16.83 -8.43
CA GLY A 78 -0.42 16.49 -7.03
C GLY A 78 -1.48 15.40 -6.89
N VAL A 79 -1.94 15.17 -5.66
CA VAL A 79 -2.93 14.14 -5.34
C VAL A 79 -3.95 14.64 -4.33
N GLU A 80 -5.18 14.17 -4.46
CA GLU A 80 -6.25 14.48 -3.51
C GLU A 80 -6.23 13.52 -2.32
N VAL A 81 -6.41 14.07 -1.12
CA VAL A 81 -6.65 13.30 0.10
C VAL A 81 -8.16 13.16 0.27
N ARG A 82 -8.66 11.93 0.36
CA ARG A 82 -10.09 11.61 0.39
C ARG A 82 -10.52 10.99 1.71
N ALA A 83 -11.82 11.12 2.02
CA ALA A 83 -12.37 10.62 3.28
C ALA A 83 -12.50 9.08 3.35
N ALA A 84 -12.57 8.40 2.20
CA ALA A 84 -12.66 6.95 2.05
C ALA A 84 -11.84 6.51 0.82
N PRO A 85 -11.45 5.23 0.71
CA PRO A 85 -10.66 4.71 -0.40
C PRO A 85 -11.53 4.50 -1.64
N CYS A 86 -12.11 5.59 -2.17
CA CYS A 86 -12.83 5.56 -3.44
C CYS A 86 -12.83 6.94 -4.10
N ALA A 87 -12.90 6.96 -5.44
CA ALA A 87 -12.80 8.18 -6.24
C ALA A 87 -14.00 9.13 -6.09
N SER A 88 -15.12 8.67 -5.54
CA SER A 88 -16.31 9.48 -5.26
C SER A 88 -16.34 10.04 -3.83
N ALA A 89 -15.41 9.65 -2.96
CA ALA A 89 -15.37 10.13 -1.58
C ALA A 89 -15.03 11.63 -1.49
N LYS A 90 -15.58 12.31 -0.49
CA LYS A 90 -15.30 13.72 -0.21
C LYS A 90 -13.79 13.99 -0.12
N VAL A 91 -13.32 15.00 -0.85
CA VAL A 91 -11.95 15.52 -0.75
C VAL A 91 -11.78 16.27 0.58
N ARG A 92 -10.75 15.89 1.33
CA ARG A 92 -10.34 16.50 2.61
C ARG A 92 -9.16 17.46 2.45
N GLY A 93 -8.36 17.28 1.42
CA GLY A 93 -7.19 18.09 1.17
C GLY A 93 -6.45 17.65 -0.09
N ARG A 94 -5.24 18.18 -0.25
CA ARG A 94 -4.34 17.89 -1.38
C ARG A 94 -2.91 17.73 -0.87
N ARG A 95 -2.11 17.00 -1.64
CA ARG A 95 -0.66 16.88 -1.47
C ARG A 95 0.01 17.24 -2.79
N ASP A 96 1.08 18.00 -2.72
CA ASP A 96 1.73 18.55 -3.90
C ASP A 96 2.83 17.63 -4.44
N PHE A 97 3.21 17.83 -5.71
CA PHE A 97 4.31 17.09 -6.33
C PHE A 97 5.61 17.23 -5.51
N GLY A 98 6.28 16.09 -5.28
CA GLY A 98 7.50 16.00 -4.48
C GLY A 98 7.27 15.96 -2.97
N GLU A 99 6.03 16.12 -2.50
CA GLU A 99 5.71 16.03 -1.08
C GLU A 99 5.90 14.60 -0.55
N GLY A 100 6.46 14.50 0.65
CA GLY A 100 6.58 13.23 1.37
C GLY A 100 5.35 12.99 2.27
N ILE A 101 4.65 11.89 2.07
CA ILE A 101 3.50 11.48 2.89
C ILE A 101 3.79 10.20 3.65
N PHE A 102 3.17 10.01 4.81
CA PHE A 102 3.28 8.80 5.60
C PHE A 102 1.95 8.06 5.63
N ALA A 103 1.98 6.76 5.35
CA ALA A 103 0.82 5.89 5.34
C ALA A 103 1.00 4.70 6.27
N GLU A 104 -0.08 4.21 6.85
CA GLU A 104 -0.08 3.08 7.80
C GLU A 104 -0.61 1.76 7.20
N SER A 105 -1.41 1.86 6.13
CA SER A 105 -1.95 0.70 5.44
C SER A 105 -2.26 1.03 3.98
N GLN A 106 -2.53 -0.01 3.20
CA GLN A 106 -3.03 0.09 1.85
C GLN A 106 -4.18 -0.89 1.61
N THR A 107 -5.05 -0.59 0.67
CA THR A 107 -6.06 -1.50 0.15
C THR A 107 -5.56 -2.24 -1.08
N TYR A 108 -6.24 -3.32 -1.45
CA TYR A 108 -5.88 -4.12 -2.63
C TYR A 108 -6.24 -3.47 -3.97
N ASP A 109 -7.02 -2.39 -3.97
CA ASP A 109 -7.34 -1.53 -5.11
C ASP A 109 -6.45 -0.26 -5.17
N GLY A 110 -5.33 -0.25 -4.43
CA GLY A 110 -4.29 0.77 -4.58
C GLY A 110 -4.52 2.07 -3.83
N TRP A 111 -5.35 2.10 -2.78
CA TRP A 111 -5.42 3.26 -1.88
C TRP A 111 -4.47 3.11 -0.71
N VAL A 112 -3.79 4.19 -0.31
CA VAL A 112 -3.00 4.23 0.91
C VAL A 112 -3.70 5.08 1.97
N ARG A 113 -3.73 4.58 3.21
CA ARG A 113 -4.28 5.29 4.37
C ARG A 113 -3.20 6.13 5.03
N LEU A 114 -3.40 7.43 5.10
CA LEU A 114 -2.49 8.34 5.76
C LEU A 114 -2.51 8.15 7.29
N VAL A 115 -1.36 8.35 7.93
CA VAL A 115 -1.22 8.34 9.38
C VAL A 115 -2.15 9.35 10.06
N GLY A 116 -2.55 9.08 11.30
CA GLY A 116 -3.39 10.01 12.07
C GLY A 116 -4.83 10.14 11.54
N GLY A 117 -5.24 9.32 10.58
CA GLY A 117 -6.60 9.34 10.04
C GLY A 117 -6.88 10.53 9.11
N GLU A 118 -5.85 11.14 8.53
CA GLU A 118 -5.98 12.29 7.63
C GLU A 118 -6.83 11.96 6.39
N GLY A 119 -6.75 10.73 5.90
CA GLY A 119 -7.58 10.24 4.81
C GLY A 119 -6.88 9.18 3.98
N TRP A 120 -7.27 9.12 2.71
CA TRP A 120 -6.84 8.14 1.73
C TRP A 120 -6.31 8.83 0.49
N VAL A 121 -5.27 8.26 -0.12
CA VAL A 121 -4.70 8.74 -1.38
C VAL A 121 -4.59 7.55 -2.33
N SER A 122 -4.99 7.72 -3.59
CA SER A 122 -4.76 6.68 -4.60
C SER A 122 -3.29 6.63 -4.98
N SER A 123 -2.70 5.44 -5.08
CA SER A 123 -1.32 5.26 -5.56
C SER A 123 -1.23 5.23 -7.07
N TYR A 124 -2.34 5.06 -7.78
CA TYR A 124 -2.37 4.93 -9.24
C TYR A 124 -3.59 5.61 -9.85
N SER A 125 -3.42 6.12 -11.07
CA SER A 125 -4.46 6.66 -11.93
C SER A 125 -4.34 5.99 -13.30
N PRO A 126 -5.44 5.50 -13.91
CA PRO A 126 -5.41 5.01 -15.28
C PRO A 126 -4.98 6.09 -16.29
N GLN A 127 -5.25 7.37 -15.99
CA GLN A 127 -4.93 8.49 -16.88
C GLN A 127 -3.49 9.01 -16.68
N GLU A 128 -3.03 9.07 -15.42
CA GLU A 128 -1.74 9.70 -15.08
C GLU A 128 -0.64 8.69 -14.73
N GLY A 129 -0.99 7.41 -14.57
CA GLY A 129 -0.09 6.36 -14.13
C GLY A 129 0.15 6.39 -12.61
N PRO A 130 1.35 6.02 -12.13
CA PRO A 130 1.69 6.07 -10.72
C PRO A 130 1.56 7.49 -10.15
N LEU A 131 0.82 7.62 -9.05
CA LEU A 131 0.63 8.89 -8.34
C LEU A 131 1.58 9.00 -7.15
N LEU A 132 1.94 7.86 -6.56
CA LEU A 132 2.83 7.73 -5.42
C LEU A 132 3.99 6.80 -5.77
N LEU A 133 5.17 7.11 -5.24
CA LEU A 133 6.26 6.15 -5.15
C LEU A 133 6.58 5.89 -3.69
N SER A 134 6.71 4.61 -3.31
CA SER A 134 7.35 4.28 -2.05
C SER A 134 8.86 4.21 -2.30
N PRO A 135 9.67 5.17 -1.82
CA PRO A 135 11.11 4.98 -1.78
C PRO A 135 11.39 3.89 -0.74
N LEU A 136 11.48 2.64 -1.15
CA LEU A 136 11.91 1.58 -0.26
C LEU A 136 13.43 1.48 -0.27
N PHE A 137 13.98 1.62 0.94
CA PHE A 137 15.33 1.29 1.41
C PHE A 137 16.48 1.44 0.42
N GLU A 138 17.38 2.36 0.76
CA GLU A 138 18.67 2.70 0.12
C GLU A 138 19.66 1.53 -0.13
N GLN A 139 19.28 0.26 0.05
CA GLN A 139 20.21 -0.87 0.02
C GLN A 139 20.20 -1.77 -1.22
N ARG A 140 19.27 -1.64 -2.18
CA ARG A 140 19.35 -2.48 -3.40
C ARG A 140 18.96 -1.74 -4.68
N GLY A 141 19.77 -0.76 -5.12
CA GLY A 141 19.96 -0.36 -6.52
C GLY A 141 18.76 0.11 -7.38
N GLY A 142 17.51 -0.14 -6.99
CA GLY A 142 16.33 -0.04 -7.83
C GLY A 142 15.62 1.31 -7.77
N TRP A 143 15.99 2.21 -6.85
CA TRP A 143 15.31 3.50 -6.74
C TRP A 143 15.45 4.35 -8.01
N ARG A 144 16.65 4.33 -8.63
CA ARG A 144 16.91 5.05 -9.88
C ARG A 144 16.10 4.46 -11.03
N GLU A 145 15.99 3.14 -11.09
CA GLU A 145 15.22 2.43 -12.12
C GLU A 145 13.73 2.60 -11.94
N GLN A 146 13.19 2.47 -10.72
CA GLN A 146 11.78 2.69 -10.43
C GLN A 146 11.38 4.15 -10.65
N ARG A 147 12.21 5.11 -10.22
CA ARG A 147 11.99 6.53 -10.53
C ARG A 147 12.12 6.77 -12.03
N ALA A 148 13.08 6.16 -12.73
CA ALA A 148 13.20 6.30 -14.18
C ALA A 148 12.00 5.68 -14.92
N LEU A 149 11.49 4.52 -14.48
CA LEU A 149 10.29 3.88 -15.05
C LEU A 149 9.05 4.72 -14.82
N ALA A 150 8.85 5.24 -13.60
CA ALA A 150 7.75 6.16 -13.30
C ALA A 150 7.86 7.45 -14.12
N MET A 151 9.05 8.04 -14.19
CA MET A 151 9.31 9.25 -14.98
C MET A 151 9.24 9.00 -16.49
N SER A 152 9.54 7.78 -16.96
CA SER A 152 9.40 7.36 -18.36
C SER A 152 7.93 7.17 -18.70
N ALA A 153 7.15 6.50 -17.84
CA ALA A 153 5.72 6.34 -18.01
C ALA A 153 5.00 7.71 -18.09
N LEU A 154 5.45 8.70 -17.31
CA LEU A 154 4.96 10.09 -17.38
C LEU A 154 5.37 10.84 -18.67
N ARG A 155 6.39 10.37 -19.41
CA ARG A 155 6.88 10.98 -20.66
C ARG A 155 6.35 10.29 -21.91
N SER A 156 5.92 9.04 -21.80
CA SER A 156 5.45 8.20 -22.91
C SER A 156 3.93 8.20 -23.09
N GLY A 157 3.21 9.17 -22.51
CA GLY A 157 1.75 9.19 -22.55
C GLY A 157 1.17 9.32 -23.97
N PRO A 158 -0.12 8.98 -24.16
CA PRO A 158 -1.06 9.93 -24.71
C PRO A 158 -1.40 11.04 -23.70
#